data_AF-A0A3L8DIY8-F1
#
_entry.id   AF-A0A3L8DIY8-F1
#
_cell.length_a   1.000
_cell.length_b   1.000
_cell.length_c   1.000
_cell.angle_alpha   90.00
_cell.angle_beta   90.00
_cell.angle_gamma   90.00
#
_symmetry.space_group_name_H-M   'P 1'
#
loop_
_entity.id
_entity.type
_entity.pdbx_description
1 polymer ?
#
loop_
_entity_poly.entity_id
_entity_poly.type
_entity_poly.pdbx_seq_one_letter_code
_entity_poly.pdbx_strand_id
1 'polypeptide(L)'
;MESVCSLVAVNLTTIENVMQCTVHVQNVLIKRRERLKKIILQHLLNSTPPNSLDLGPILQLSREREIWMKECSIDWWHRIVNDHFKDEDWLETFRMTKETFLWLCSQLREKLAPNINQIGTREPVSVEKQIAVCLYFLSSCCEYRIIGNTFGIHKATVWKHIHRLQLLRRKRIFHN
;
A
#
# COMPACT_ATOMS: atom_id res chain seq x y z
N MET A 1 11.86 -29.37 9.65
CA MET A 1 11.06 -28.17 10.02
C MET A 1 11.93 -26.99 10.43
N GLU A 2 13.10 -27.20 11.06
CA GLU A 2 13.99 -26.09 11.48
C GLU A 2 14.61 -25.30 10.31
N SER A 3 14.86 -25.95 9.16
CA SER A 3 15.45 -25.30 7.97
C SER A 3 14.52 -24.31 7.25
N VAL A 4 13.20 -24.41 7.42
CA VAL A 4 12.25 -23.48 6.79
C VAL A 4 12.13 -22.21 7.64
N CYS A 5 12.19 -22.35 8.97
CA CYS A 5 12.21 -21.23 9.91
C CYS A 5 13.48 -20.38 9.78
N SER A 6 14.64 -20.98 9.52
CA SER A 6 15.90 -20.23 9.33
C SER A 6 15.92 -19.47 8.00
N LEU A 7 15.42 -20.05 6.90
CA LEU A 7 15.24 -19.35 5.62
C LEU A 7 14.21 -18.23 5.71
N VAL A 8 13.10 -18.47 6.41
CA VAL A 8 12.10 -17.44 6.71
C VAL A 8 12.72 -16.34 7.58
N ALA A 9 13.54 -16.66 8.58
CA ALA A 9 14.24 -15.69 9.42
C ALA A 9 15.27 -14.84 8.66
N VAL A 10 16.04 -15.41 7.74
CA VAL A 10 16.99 -14.68 6.89
C VAL A 10 16.27 -13.80 5.86
N ASN A 11 15.15 -14.28 5.31
CA ASN A 11 14.27 -13.45 4.49
C ASN A 11 13.61 -12.34 5.31
N LEU A 12 13.23 -12.61 6.56
CA LEU A 12 12.64 -11.64 7.48
C LEU A 12 13.63 -10.52 7.87
N THR A 13 14.92 -10.82 8.08
CA THR A 13 15.94 -9.81 8.39
C THR A 13 16.34 -8.98 7.16
N THR A 14 16.42 -9.60 5.99
CA THR A 14 16.63 -8.89 4.71
C THR A 14 15.45 -7.96 4.41
N ILE A 15 14.22 -8.45 4.67
CA ILE A 15 12.99 -7.66 4.62
C ILE A 15 13.00 -6.53 5.65
N GLU A 16 13.51 -6.74 6.87
CA GLU A 16 13.61 -5.71 7.92
C GLU A 16 14.57 -4.58 7.57
N ASN A 17 15.73 -4.88 6.97
CA ASN A 17 16.70 -3.87 6.52
C ASN A 17 16.14 -3.03 5.35
N VAL A 18 15.47 -3.69 4.40
CA VAL A 18 14.67 -3.01 3.36
C VAL A 18 13.56 -2.17 3.98
N MET A 19 12.90 -2.67 5.04
CA MET A 19 11.84 -1.95 5.76
C MET A 19 12.35 -0.67 6.40
N GLN A 20 13.55 -0.67 7.01
CA GLN A 20 14.15 0.54 7.61
C GLN A 20 14.44 1.61 6.54
N CYS A 21 14.97 1.23 5.38
CA CYS A 21 15.14 2.14 4.25
C CYS A 21 13.79 2.69 3.75
N THR A 22 12.73 1.88 3.74
CA THR A 22 11.40 2.31 3.29
C THR A 22 10.72 3.30 4.25
N VAL A 23 10.88 3.17 5.57
CA VAL A 23 10.35 4.14 6.55
C VAL A 23 11.07 5.49 6.38
N HIS A 24 12.37 5.48 6.13
CA HIS A 24 13.13 6.69 5.85
C HIS A 24 12.63 7.38 4.57
N VAL A 25 12.52 6.63 3.46
CA VAL A 25 12.00 7.16 2.18
C VAL A 25 10.55 7.65 2.32
N GLN A 26 9.68 6.93 3.03
CA GLN A 26 8.32 7.37 3.34
C GLN A 26 8.29 8.70 4.09
N ASN A 27 9.10 8.83 5.15
CA ASN A 27 9.19 10.06 5.94
C ASN A 27 9.75 11.23 5.11
N VAL A 28 10.72 10.97 4.24
CA VAL A 28 11.25 11.96 3.29
C VAL A 28 10.18 12.40 2.30
N LEU A 29 9.39 11.48 1.75
CA LEU A 29 8.30 11.79 0.82
C LEU A 29 7.16 12.56 1.49
N ILE A 30 6.82 12.24 2.74
CA ILE A 30 5.83 12.98 3.55
C ILE A 30 6.32 14.41 3.78
N LYS A 31 7.55 14.58 4.27
CA LYS A 31 8.17 15.90 4.48
C LYS A 31 8.27 16.72 3.20
N ARG A 32 8.65 16.09 2.08
CA ARG A 32 8.72 16.75 0.77
C ARG A 32 7.36 17.25 0.30
N ARG A 33 6.29 16.48 0.53
CA ARG A 33 4.91 16.87 0.18
C ARG A 33 4.43 18.06 1.03
N GLU A 34 4.76 18.08 2.32
CA GLU A 34 4.45 19.22 3.20
C GLU A 34 5.23 20.48 2.80
N ARG A 35 6.52 20.33 2.45
CA ARG A 35 7.35 21.44 1.97
C ARG A 35 6.81 22.02 0.66
N LEU A 36 6.45 21.17 -0.31
CA LEU A 36 5.87 21.64 -1.58
C LEU A 36 4.52 22.34 -1.36
N LYS A 37 3.67 21.82 -0.46
CA LYS A 37 2.44 22.52 -0.08
C LYS A 37 2.73 23.91 0.48
N LYS A 38 3.71 24.06 1.38
CA LYS A 38 4.11 25.36 1.94
C LYS A 38 4.64 26.31 0.87
N ILE A 39 5.49 25.83 -0.05
CA ILE A 39 6.03 26.64 -1.15
C ILE A 39 4.92 27.13 -2.08
N ILE A 40 4.00 26.25 -2.47
CA ILE A 40 2.84 26.61 -3.31
C ILE A 40 1.98 27.65 -2.59
N LEU A 41 1.68 27.43 -1.31
CA LEU A 41 0.84 28.33 -0.51
C LEU A 41 1.51 29.70 -0.34
N GLN A 42 2.83 29.74 -0.13
CA GLN A 42 3.60 30.97 -0.06
C GLN A 42 3.65 31.72 -1.40
N HIS A 43 3.83 31.00 -2.50
CA HIS A 43 3.83 31.60 -3.83
C HIS A 43 2.48 32.24 -4.14
N LEU A 44 1.38 31.54 -3.82
CA LEU A 44 0.02 32.04 -4.01
C LEU A 44 -0.26 33.30 -3.18
N LEU A 45 0.16 33.34 -1.91
CA LEU A 45 0.03 34.51 -1.03
C LEU A 45 0.83 35.72 -1.54
N ASN A 46 2.00 35.49 -2.14
CA ASN A 46 2.87 36.55 -2.65
C ASN A 46 2.42 37.10 -4.01
N SER A 47 1.69 36.30 -4.81
CA SER A 47 1.17 36.71 -6.13
C SER A 47 -0.16 37.47 -6.10
N THR A 48 -0.82 37.55 -4.94
CA THR A 48 -2.13 38.20 -4.79
C THR A 48 -2.01 39.60 -4.15
N PRO A 49 -2.59 40.67 -4.75
CA PRO A 49 -2.57 42.00 -4.16
C PRO A 49 -3.46 42.08 -2.89
N PRO A 50 -3.16 42.99 -1.93
CA PRO A 50 -3.68 42.93 -0.56
C PRO A 50 -5.20 43.11 -0.41
N ASN A 51 -5.91 43.54 -1.46
CA ASN A 51 -7.31 43.96 -1.39
C ASN A 51 -8.30 42.97 -2.03
N SER A 52 -7.86 41.79 -2.46
CA SER A 52 -8.75 40.78 -3.05
C SER A 52 -8.61 39.43 -2.34
N LEU A 53 -8.71 39.41 -1.01
CA LEU A 53 -8.95 38.18 -0.26
C LEU A 53 -10.39 37.68 -0.50
N ASP A 54 -10.71 37.39 -1.76
CA ASP A 54 -11.77 36.44 -2.03
C ASP A 54 -11.10 35.07 -1.98
N LEU A 55 -11.19 34.41 -0.82
CA LEU A 55 -10.79 33.01 -0.67
C LEU A 55 -11.77 32.08 -1.42
N GLY A 56 -12.89 32.60 -1.92
CA GLY A 56 -13.90 31.88 -2.69
C GLY A 56 -13.30 31.05 -3.83
N PRO A 57 -12.54 31.63 -4.77
CA PRO A 57 -11.91 30.90 -5.86
C PRO A 57 -10.91 29.83 -5.39
N ILE A 58 -10.16 30.06 -4.31
CA ILE A 58 -9.19 29.08 -3.79
C ILE A 58 -9.90 27.88 -3.12
N LEU A 59 -11.03 28.14 -2.45
CA LEU A 59 -11.89 27.09 -1.89
C LEU A 59 -12.69 26.36 -2.99
N GLN A 60 -13.03 27.06 -4.08
CA GLN A 60 -13.73 26.54 -5.26
C GLN A 60 -12.80 25.84 -6.26
N LEU A 61 -11.48 26.01 -6.12
CA LEU A 61 -10.44 25.12 -6.65
C LEU A 61 -10.37 23.77 -5.90
N SER A 62 -11.30 23.45 -5.01
CA SER A 62 -11.70 22.06 -4.86
C SER A 62 -12.23 21.61 -6.22
N ARG A 63 -11.32 21.15 -7.08
CA ARG A 63 -11.67 20.46 -8.32
C ARG A 63 -12.80 19.51 -7.97
N GLU A 64 -14.01 19.82 -8.43
CA GLU A 64 -15.03 18.79 -8.55
C GLU A 64 -14.33 17.65 -9.27
N ARG A 65 -14.36 16.47 -8.65
CA ARG A 65 -13.71 15.32 -9.27
C ARG A 65 -14.48 15.05 -10.56
N GLU A 66 -13.94 15.53 -11.68
CA GLU A 66 -14.45 15.22 -13.04
C GLU A 66 -14.59 13.69 -13.21
N ILE A 67 -13.72 12.96 -12.51
CA ILE A 67 -13.75 11.51 -12.42
C ILE A 67 -13.78 11.12 -10.94
N TRP A 68 -14.98 10.76 -10.46
CA TRP A 68 -15.17 10.22 -9.11
C TRP A 68 -14.44 8.87 -8.90
N MET A 69 -14.19 8.15 -10.01
CA MET A 69 -13.53 6.85 -9.99
C MET A 69 -12.77 6.58 -11.29
N LYS A 70 -11.45 6.41 -11.22
CA LYS A 70 -10.65 5.86 -12.33
C LYS A 70 -10.83 4.34 -12.34
N GLU A 71 -11.17 3.77 -13.49
CA GLU A 71 -11.16 2.33 -13.70
C GLU A 71 -9.71 1.83 -13.72
N CYS A 72 -9.41 0.86 -12.87
CA CYS A 72 -8.10 0.21 -12.84
C CYS A 72 -8.30 -1.26 -13.15
N SER A 73 -7.48 -1.82 -14.05
CA SER A 73 -7.51 -3.25 -14.32
C SER A 73 -7.24 -4.03 -13.03
N ILE A 74 -8.13 -4.96 -12.74
CA ILE A 74 -8.02 -5.92 -11.64
C ILE A 74 -7.46 -7.27 -12.12
N ASP A 75 -7.26 -7.41 -13.44
CA ASP A 75 -6.98 -8.68 -14.12
C ASP A 75 -5.67 -9.30 -13.66
N TRP A 76 -4.68 -8.48 -13.26
CA TRP A 76 -3.41 -9.00 -12.79
C TRP A 76 -3.60 -9.90 -11.56
N TRP A 77 -4.33 -9.45 -10.55
CA TRP A 77 -4.58 -10.27 -9.37
C TRP A 77 -5.58 -11.39 -9.66
N HIS A 78 -6.68 -11.09 -10.34
CA HIS A 78 -7.78 -12.03 -10.49
C HIS A 78 -7.52 -13.12 -11.53
N ARG A 79 -6.89 -12.79 -12.65
CA ARG A 79 -6.69 -13.71 -13.78
C ARG A 79 -5.24 -14.17 -13.87
N ILE A 80 -4.28 -13.24 -13.80
CA ILE A 80 -2.87 -13.59 -14.02
C ILE A 80 -2.31 -14.36 -12.81
N VAL A 81 -2.40 -13.81 -11.60
CA VAL A 81 -1.82 -14.44 -10.41
C VAL A 81 -2.60 -15.66 -9.93
N ASN A 82 -3.94 -15.62 -9.99
CA ASN A 82 -4.74 -16.74 -9.48
C ASN A 82 -4.82 -17.92 -10.46
N ASP A 83 -4.92 -17.66 -11.77
CA ASP A 83 -5.19 -18.70 -12.76
C ASP A 83 -3.95 -19.14 -13.55
N HIS A 84 -2.97 -18.25 -13.77
CA HIS A 84 -1.84 -18.52 -14.67
C HIS A 84 -0.48 -18.71 -13.98
N PHE A 85 -0.27 -18.16 -12.79
CA PHE A 85 1.02 -18.28 -12.09
C PHE A 85 1.32 -19.71 -11.65
N LYS A 86 2.52 -20.18 -11.98
CA LYS A 86 3.13 -21.41 -11.43
C LYS A 86 3.96 -21.11 -10.20
N ASP A 87 4.44 -22.13 -9.50
CA ASP A 87 5.21 -21.96 -8.28
C ASP A 87 6.50 -21.15 -8.51
N GLU A 88 7.12 -21.24 -9.69
CA GLU A 88 8.28 -20.42 -10.04
C GLU A 88 7.93 -18.92 -10.09
N ASP A 89 6.79 -18.56 -10.70
CA ASP A 89 6.31 -17.17 -10.79
C ASP A 89 5.96 -16.61 -9.40
N TRP A 90 5.40 -17.46 -8.54
CA TRP A 90 5.11 -17.13 -7.14
C TRP A 90 6.39 -16.86 -6.35
N LEU A 91 7.43 -17.69 -6.54
CA LEU A 91 8.74 -17.49 -5.92
C LEU A 91 9.45 -16.25 -6.45
N GLU A 92 9.35 -15.94 -7.74
CA GLU A 92 9.95 -14.73 -8.30
C GLU A 92 9.25 -13.46 -7.77
N THR A 93 7.92 -13.46 -7.79
CA THR A 93 7.11 -12.28 -7.49
C THR A 93 6.95 -12.05 -5.98
N PHE A 94 6.66 -13.09 -5.21
CA PHE A 94 6.31 -12.99 -3.79
C PHE A 94 7.37 -13.59 -2.85
N ARG A 95 8.42 -14.21 -3.39
CA ARG A 95 9.47 -14.92 -2.62
C ARG A 95 8.92 -16.07 -1.76
N MET A 96 7.76 -16.62 -2.14
CA MET A 96 7.15 -17.78 -1.49
C MET A 96 6.20 -18.50 -2.46
N THR A 97 5.93 -19.78 -2.19
CA THR A 97 4.97 -20.58 -2.97
C THR A 97 3.52 -20.20 -2.65
N LYS A 98 2.60 -20.55 -3.56
CA LYS A 98 1.15 -20.32 -3.38
C LYS A 98 0.62 -21.02 -2.12
N GLU A 99 1.10 -22.22 -1.82
CA GLU A 99 0.73 -22.97 -0.62
C GLU A 99 1.10 -22.22 0.67
N THR A 100 2.35 -21.74 0.76
CA THR A 100 2.83 -20.96 1.91
C THR A 100 2.05 -19.67 2.07
N PHE A 101 1.71 -19.02 0.95
CA PHE A 101 0.88 -17.84 0.91
C PHE A 101 -0.54 -18.10 1.47
N LEU A 102 -1.19 -19.19 1.06
CA LEU A 102 -2.52 -19.56 1.56
C LEU A 102 -2.50 -19.88 3.06
N TRP A 103 -1.46 -20.60 3.52
CA TRP A 103 -1.24 -20.84 4.94
C TRP A 103 -1.13 -19.51 5.70
N LEU A 104 -0.32 -18.57 5.22
CA LEU A 104 -0.19 -17.25 5.82
C LEU A 104 -1.51 -16.47 5.85
N CYS A 105 -2.31 -16.57 4.79
CA CYS A 105 -3.63 -15.97 4.72
C CYS A 105 -4.56 -16.49 5.82
N SER A 106 -4.57 -17.81 6.07
CA SER A 106 -5.40 -18.39 7.13
C SER A 106 -5.02 -17.84 8.52
N GLN A 107 -3.73 -17.74 8.81
CA GLN A 107 -3.21 -17.25 10.10
C GLN A 107 -3.50 -15.76 10.35
N LEU A 108 -3.67 -14.97 9.29
CA LEU A 108 -3.88 -13.52 9.38
C LEU A 108 -5.34 -13.11 9.16
N ARG A 109 -6.20 -14.04 8.74
CA ARG A 109 -7.60 -13.78 8.37
C ARG A 109 -8.39 -13.08 9.47
N GLU A 110 -8.28 -13.54 10.71
CA GLU A 110 -8.96 -12.94 11.86
C GLU A 110 -8.49 -11.50 12.13
N LYS A 111 -7.18 -11.24 11.96
CA LYS A 111 -6.57 -9.93 12.25
C LYS A 111 -6.75 -8.92 11.13
N LEU A 112 -6.93 -9.41 9.89
CA LEU A 112 -7.04 -8.61 8.66
C LEU A 112 -8.44 -8.55 8.08
N ALA A 113 -9.45 -9.01 8.83
CA ALA A 113 -10.85 -8.96 8.42
C ALA A 113 -11.18 -7.63 7.69
N PRO A 114 -11.78 -7.71 6.48
CA PRO A 114 -12.09 -6.52 5.70
C PRO A 114 -13.00 -5.61 6.52
N ASN A 115 -12.68 -4.33 6.58
CA ASN A 115 -13.67 -3.36 7.07
C ASN A 115 -14.70 -3.21 5.97
N ILE A 116 -15.92 -3.67 6.24
CA ILE A 116 -17.07 -3.47 5.37
C ILE A 116 -17.31 -1.95 5.32
N ASN A 117 -17.01 -1.35 4.17
CA ASN A 117 -17.28 0.07 3.98
C ASN A 117 -18.79 0.24 3.80
N GLN A 118 -19.43 1.01 4.70
CA GLN A 118 -20.88 1.24 4.71
C GLN A 118 -21.40 2.01 3.47
N ILE A 119 -20.51 2.51 2.62
CA ILE A 119 -20.83 3.40 1.48
C ILE A 119 -21.07 2.61 0.17
N GLY A 120 -20.95 1.27 0.15
CA GLY A 120 -21.47 0.41 -0.93
C GLY A 120 -20.82 0.55 -2.32
N THR A 121 -19.91 1.49 -2.55
CA THR A 121 -19.38 1.80 -3.89
C THR A 121 -18.23 0.91 -4.35
N ARG A 122 -17.61 0.12 -3.45
CA ARG A 122 -16.53 -0.82 -3.79
C ARG A 122 -16.58 -2.05 -2.89
N GLU A 123 -16.35 -3.21 -3.49
CA GLU A 123 -16.12 -4.44 -2.75
C GLU A 123 -14.90 -4.27 -1.83
N PRO A 124 -15.01 -4.67 -0.54
CA PRO A 124 -13.88 -4.68 0.36
C PRO A 124 -12.73 -5.52 -0.21
N VAL A 125 -11.50 -5.02 -0.08
CA VAL A 125 -10.30 -5.76 -0.51
C VAL A 125 -10.21 -7.05 0.32
N SER A 126 -10.25 -8.21 -0.33
CA SER A 126 -10.14 -9.53 0.30
C SER A 126 -8.83 -9.67 1.07
N VAL A 127 -8.81 -10.50 2.12
CA VAL A 127 -7.63 -10.69 2.98
C VAL A 127 -6.43 -11.12 2.15
N GLU A 128 -6.63 -12.04 1.21
CA GLU A 128 -5.63 -12.57 0.30
C GLU A 128 -4.99 -11.43 -0.51
N LYS A 129 -5.83 -10.56 -1.09
CA LYS A 129 -5.35 -9.41 -1.86
C LYS A 129 -4.59 -8.42 -0.98
N GLN A 130 -5.02 -8.20 0.28
CA GLN A 130 -4.28 -7.34 1.22
C GLN A 130 -2.88 -7.89 1.52
N ILE A 131 -2.76 -9.20 1.76
CA ILE A 131 -1.49 -9.85 2.07
C ILE A 131 -0.59 -9.85 0.83
N ALA A 132 -1.12 -10.16 -0.34
CA ALA A 132 -0.38 -10.15 -1.59
C ALA A 132 0.20 -8.78 -1.93
N VAL A 133 -0.58 -7.70 -1.75
CA VAL A 133 -0.10 -6.31 -1.93
C VAL A 133 1.12 -6.03 -1.05
N CYS A 134 1.10 -6.53 0.19
CA CYS A 134 2.18 -6.28 1.12
C CYS A 134 3.40 -7.14 0.80
N LEU A 135 3.22 -8.41 0.45
CA LEU A 135 4.32 -9.27 0.02
C LEU A 135 4.98 -8.75 -1.25
N TYR A 136 4.20 -8.29 -2.22
CA TYR A 136 4.70 -7.64 -3.43
C TYR A 136 5.51 -6.37 -3.11
N PHE A 137 5.03 -5.55 -2.16
CA PHE A 137 5.78 -4.39 -1.69
C PHE A 137 7.13 -4.80 -1.07
N LEU A 138 7.14 -5.84 -0.25
CA LEU A 138 8.35 -6.32 0.44
C LEU A 138 9.33 -7.00 -0.51
N SER A 139 8.85 -7.72 -1.53
CA SER A 139 9.68 -8.42 -2.52
C SER A 139 10.27 -7.48 -3.57
N SER A 140 9.48 -6.50 -4.02
CA SER A 140 9.82 -5.66 -5.19
C SER A 140 10.23 -4.23 -4.82
N CYS A 141 10.02 -3.80 -3.57
CA CYS A 141 10.35 -2.46 -3.08
C CYS A 141 9.79 -1.28 -3.91
N CYS A 142 8.72 -1.54 -4.66
CA CYS A 142 8.17 -0.59 -5.62
C CYS A 142 7.37 0.53 -4.93
N GLU A 143 7.23 1.68 -5.61
CA GLU A 143 6.37 2.76 -5.12
C GLU A 143 4.90 2.34 -4.99
N TYR A 144 4.18 2.92 -4.03
CA TYR A 144 2.74 2.66 -3.84
C TYR A 144 1.88 2.94 -5.06
N ARG A 145 2.32 3.84 -5.95
CA ARG A 145 1.60 4.12 -7.20
C ARG A 145 1.66 2.93 -8.15
N ILE A 146 2.83 2.32 -8.28
CA ILE A 146 3.04 1.16 -9.16
C ILE A 146 2.20 0.00 -8.63
N ILE A 147 2.32 -0.31 -7.35
CA ILE A 147 1.56 -1.40 -6.70
C ILE A 147 0.06 -1.14 -6.81
N GLY A 148 -0.38 0.10 -6.61
CA GLY A 148 -1.78 0.46 -6.76
C GLY A 148 -2.30 0.23 -8.16
N ASN A 149 -1.52 0.60 -9.18
CA ASN A 149 -1.87 0.36 -10.57
C ASN A 149 -1.91 -1.14 -10.91
N THR A 150 -0.92 -1.93 -10.46
CA THR A 150 -0.84 -3.37 -10.70
C THR A 150 -2.01 -4.14 -10.07
N PHE A 151 -2.36 -3.83 -8.83
CA PHE A 151 -3.42 -4.55 -8.09
C PHE A 151 -4.82 -3.95 -8.30
N GLY A 152 -4.94 -2.86 -9.06
CA GLY A 152 -6.20 -2.14 -9.26
C GLY A 152 -6.74 -1.48 -7.99
N ILE A 153 -5.87 -1.02 -7.09
CA ILE A 153 -6.24 -0.38 -5.82
C ILE A 153 -5.63 1.02 -5.68
N HIS A 154 -6.34 1.92 -5.01
CA HIS A 154 -5.81 3.26 -4.81
C HIS A 154 -4.57 3.26 -3.91
N LYS A 155 -3.56 4.09 -4.21
CA LYS A 155 -2.29 4.17 -3.44
C LYS A 155 -2.46 4.37 -1.94
N ALA A 156 -3.52 5.05 -1.51
CA ALA A 156 -3.80 5.25 -0.08
C ALA A 156 -4.26 3.94 0.59
N THR A 157 -5.00 3.11 -0.14
CA THR A 157 -5.43 1.78 0.27
C THR A 157 -4.23 0.84 0.38
N VAL A 158 -3.31 0.88 -0.60
CA VAL A 158 -2.02 0.16 -0.54
C VAL A 158 -1.28 0.49 0.75
N TRP A 159 -1.07 1.78 1.03
CA TRP A 159 -0.38 2.23 2.23
C TRP A 159 -1.07 1.74 3.51
N LYS A 160 -2.41 1.81 3.57
CA LYS A 160 -3.19 1.34 4.72
C LYS A 160 -2.95 -0.14 5.02
N HIS A 161 -2.92 -1.00 4.00
CA HIS A 161 -2.69 -2.43 4.19
C HIS A 161 -1.25 -2.72 4.64
N ILE A 162 -0.26 -2.08 4.01
CA ILE A 162 1.16 -2.23 4.38
C ILE A 162 1.38 -1.80 5.83
N HIS A 163 0.90 -0.62 6.19
CA HIS A 163 1.06 -0.08 7.54
C HIS A 163 0.34 -0.96 8.58
N ARG A 164 -0.88 -1.44 8.27
CA ARG A 164 -1.62 -2.36 9.16
C ARG A 164 -0.82 -3.64 9.42
N LEU A 165 -0.24 -4.26 8.38
CA LEU A 165 0.57 -5.46 8.55
C LEU A 165 1.87 -5.21 9.32
N GLN A 166 2.56 -4.10 9.07
CA GLN A 166 3.75 -3.71 9.82
C GLN A 166 3.44 -3.53 11.31
N LEU A 167 2.31 -2.90 11.65
CA LEU A 167 1.85 -2.77 13.02
C LEU A 167 1.53 -4.13 13.67
N LEU A 168 0.86 -5.02 12.94
CA LEU A 168 0.56 -6.37 13.44
C LEU A 168 1.82 -7.19 13.70
N ARG A 169 2.81 -7.10 12.81
CA ARG A 169 4.14 -7.71 13.01
C ARG A 169 4.80 -7.17 14.28
N ARG A 170 4.83 -5.84 14.43
CA ARG A 170 5.42 -5.18 15.59
C ARG A 170 4.76 -5.66 16.88
N LYS A 171 3.43 -5.69 16.96
CA LYS A 171 2.71 -6.21 18.14
C LYS A 171 2.98 -7.69 18.43
N ARG A 172 3.14 -8.52 17.40
CA ARG A 172 3.42 -9.96 17.57
C ARG A 172 4.83 -10.21 18.13
N ILE A 173 5.82 -9.41 17.74
CA ILE A 173 7.20 -9.51 18.26
C ILE A 173 7.29 -9.13 19.75
N PHE A 174 6.42 -8.25 20.24
CA PHE A 174 6.42 -7.79 21.64
C PHE A 174 5.50 -8.61 22.58
N HIS A 175 4.85 -9.67 22.10
CA HIS A 175 3.94 -10.52 22.90
C HIS A 175 4.36 -12.00 22.90
N ASN A 176 5.59 -12.29 22.49
CA ASN A 176 6.30 -13.55 22.71
C ASN A 176 7.61 -13.23 23.43
#